data_AF-A0A946U4L5-F1
#
_entry.id   AF-A0A946U4L5-F1
#
_cell.length_a   1.000
_cell.length_b   1.000
_cell.length_c   1.000
_cell.angle_alpha   90.00
_cell.angle_beta   90.00
_cell.angle_gamma   90.00
#
_symmetry.space_group_name_H-M   'P 1'
#
loop_
_entity.id
_entity.type
_entity.pdbx_description
1 polymer ?
#
loop_
_entity_poly.entity_id
_entity_poly.type
_entity_poly.pdbx_seq_one_letter_code
_entity_poly.pdbx_strand_id
1 'polypeptide(L)'
;MSDELQNISADDTPPKLRKRSREVRPLTTDERASFAILALYMFIGCISAFVYWDSLTIRILGVTAGSCGMFLFVAAFFNTEGRGRSDSIHPLRSYLISFFSVLCVLFILRFIGGLISNYFVASVVMYIGLIVSLIIFRKAMVQVVTAMLAIIFLFVMIHNWEDVIDGKMGFEDSVRRCGQAVFQIGPIQDVTNMLIAGNYVNYLNQVNYSDPQLNIFATRLVRGCEDETLCKTKAVLDYVSNQIHYVSDPLDGFEHAKDPINTLISTGGDCEDQTLLLCSLLESVGVKTYIAFTDDHVFALVPLEGDYDKLNALPAVYIENEPCYALDPSDPNAVIGRTSANPRQIGRVFNVRRKAIVEFSLTNQR
;
A
#
# COMPACT_ATOMS: atom_id res chain seq x y z
N MET A 1 -75.12 55.27 36.00
CA MET A 1 -74.65 56.52 36.62
C MET A 1 -73.40 56.19 37.38
N SER A 2 -72.22 56.73 37.14
CA SER A 2 -71.61 57.62 36.15
C SER A 2 -70.12 57.56 36.52
N ASP A 3 -69.22 57.89 35.58
CA ASP A 3 -67.77 58.06 35.77
C ASP A 3 -67.00 56.73 35.59
N GLU A 4 -66.65 56.25 34.38
CA GLU A 4 -66.14 56.89 33.16
C GLU A 4 -64.98 57.88 33.35
N LEU A 5 -63.84 57.51 32.73
CA LEU A 5 -62.78 58.37 32.20
C LEU A 5 -61.94 59.17 33.20
N GLN A 6 -60.73 58.66 33.48
CA GLN A 6 -59.46 59.35 33.15
C GLN A 6 -58.26 58.62 33.78
N ASN A 7 -57.52 57.84 32.98
CA ASN A 7 -56.05 57.87 32.94
C ASN A 7 -55.53 56.77 32.00
N ILE A 8 -55.63 57.05 30.71
CA ILE A 8 -54.75 56.44 29.71
C ILE A 8 -53.86 57.59 29.23
N SER A 9 -52.79 57.86 29.98
CA SER A 9 -51.71 58.73 29.53
C SER A 9 -50.64 57.85 28.91
N ALA A 10 -50.47 58.04 27.60
CA ALA A 10 -49.46 57.43 26.76
C ALA A 10 -48.03 57.61 27.34
N ASP A 11 -47.33 56.50 27.52
CA ASP A 11 -45.87 56.46 27.60
C ASP A 11 -45.38 55.61 26.42
N ASP A 12 -45.38 56.23 25.24
CA ASP A 12 -44.70 55.74 24.04
C ASP A 12 -43.21 56.10 24.16
N THR A 13 -42.49 55.37 25.00
CA THR A 13 -41.03 55.29 24.91
C THR A 13 -40.65 54.04 24.13
N PRO A 14 -39.95 54.15 22.99
CA PRO A 14 -39.58 52.98 22.19
C PRO A 14 -38.71 52.04 23.03
N PRO A 15 -38.95 50.71 22.98
CA PRO A 15 -38.22 49.77 23.80
C PRO A 15 -36.73 49.89 23.48
N LYS A 16 -35.95 50.36 24.45
CA LYS A 16 -34.48 50.33 24.39
C LYS A 16 -34.09 48.88 24.11
N LEU A 17 -33.65 48.60 22.88
CA LEU A 17 -33.06 47.33 22.46
C LEU A 17 -31.92 47.02 23.44
N ARG A 18 -32.23 46.23 24.47
CA ARG A 18 -31.23 45.64 25.36
C ARG A 18 -30.35 44.78 24.48
N LYS A 19 -29.18 45.32 24.14
CA LYS A 19 -28.07 44.60 23.51
C LYS A 19 -27.81 43.39 24.41
N ARG A 20 -28.35 42.22 24.04
CA ARG A 20 -28.06 40.95 24.71
C ARG A 20 -26.56 40.79 24.61
N SER A 21 -25.83 41.02 25.71
CA SER A 21 -24.43 40.66 25.77
C SER A 21 -24.37 39.18 25.48
N ARG A 22 -23.66 38.80 24.42
CA ARG A 22 -23.54 37.42 23.98
C ARG A 22 -22.80 36.67 25.08
N GLU A 23 -23.54 36.11 26.03
CA GLU A 23 -22.97 35.32 27.12
C GLU A 23 -22.20 34.17 26.47
N VAL A 24 -20.89 34.16 26.70
CA VAL A 24 -20.00 33.14 26.18
C VAL A 24 -20.32 31.86 26.94
N ARG A 25 -21.01 30.94 26.26
CA ARG A 25 -21.36 29.63 26.83
C ARG A 25 -20.05 28.90 27.21
N PRO A 26 -19.91 28.44 28.47
CA PRO A 26 -18.77 27.61 28.84
C PRO A 26 -18.80 26.30 28.06
N LEU A 27 -17.63 25.82 27.64
CA LEU A 27 -17.51 24.56 26.91
C LEU A 27 -17.97 23.40 27.79
N THR A 28 -18.72 22.49 27.18
CA THR A 28 -19.13 21.22 27.79
C THR A 28 -17.93 20.28 27.98
N THR A 29 -18.04 19.33 28.91
CA THR A 29 -16.99 18.35 29.20
C THR A 29 -16.57 17.54 27.95
N ASP A 30 -17.52 17.22 27.08
CA ASP A 30 -17.29 16.49 25.83
C ASP A 30 -16.58 17.34 24.76
N GLU A 31 -16.89 18.64 24.69
CA GLU A 31 -16.18 19.58 23.81
C GLU A 31 -14.72 19.73 24.27
N ARG A 32 -14.48 19.84 25.59
CA ARG A 32 -13.12 19.92 26.15
C ARG A 32 -12.32 18.66 25.89
N ALA A 33 -12.96 17.49 25.99
CA ALA A 33 -12.37 16.21 25.63
C ALA A 33 -11.92 16.18 24.17
N SER A 34 -12.81 16.60 23.28
CA SER A 34 -12.56 16.65 21.84
C SER A 34 -11.42 17.61 21.50
N PHE A 35 -11.36 18.78 22.15
CA PHE A 35 -10.26 19.74 21.96
C PHE A 35 -8.91 19.24 22.51
N ALA A 36 -8.90 18.53 23.65
CA ALA A 36 -7.67 17.97 24.20
C ALA A 36 -7.13 16.82 23.34
N ILE A 37 -8.01 15.96 22.81
CA ILE A 37 -7.63 14.87 21.90
C ILE A 37 -7.12 15.45 20.57
N LEU A 38 -7.83 16.43 20.00
CA LEU A 38 -7.40 17.12 18.78
C LEU A 38 -6.03 17.81 18.96
N ALA A 39 -5.82 18.45 20.11
CA ALA A 39 -4.53 19.05 20.45
C ALA A 39 -3.39 18.02 20.45
N LEU A 40 -3.62 16.85 21.05
CA LEU A 40 -2.63 15.78 21.11
C LEU A 40 -2.29 15.22 19.72
N TYR A 41 -3.28 15.03 18.86
CA TYR A 41 -3.06 14.65 17.46
C TYR A 41 -2.24 15.68 16.69
N MET A 42 -2.49 16.97 16.92
CA MET A 42 -1.73 18.06 16.29
C MET A 42 -0.28 18.12 16.77
N PHE A 43 -0.02 17.78 18.04
CA PHE A 43 1.34 17.65 18.57
C PHE A 43 2.09 16.44 17.99
N ILE A 44 1.43 15.29 17.90
CA ILE A 44 2.00 14.10 17.26
C ILE A 44 2.30 14.39 15.79
N GLY A 45 1.37 15.00 15.06
CA GLY A 45 1.57 15.43 13.69
C GLY A 45 2.75 16.39 13.51
N CYS A 46 2.94 17.34 14.45
CA CYS A 46 4.09 18.22 14.48
C CYS A 46 5.41 17.44 14.62
N ILE A 47 5.50 16.53 15.61
CA ILE A 47 6.71 15.72 15.83
C ILE A 47 6.99 14.84 14.60
N SER A 48 5.95 14.17 14.08
CA SER A 48 6.07 13.32 12.90
C SER A 48 6.57 14.12 11.68
N ALA A 49 6.03 15.32 11.43
CA ALA A 49 6.46 16.22 10.35
C ALA A 49 7.95 16.56 10.38
N PHE A 50 8.55 16.65 11.58
CA PHE A 50 9.99 16.91 11.74
C PHE A 50 10.85 15.66 11.63
N VAL A 51 10.36 14.51 12.11
CA VAL A 51 11.16 13.27 12.18
C VAL A 51 11.21 12.56 10.84
N TYR A 52 10.10 12.51 10.09
CA TYR A 52 9.98 11.64 8.91
C TYR A 52 9.97 12.38 7.58
N TRP A 53 9.80 13.70 7.56
CA TRP A 53 9.74 14.47 6.32
C TRP A 53 10.82 15.57 6.27
N ASP A 54 11.55 15.60 5.15
CA ASP A 54 12.59 16.61 4.88
C ASP A 54 12.07 17.87 4.19
N SER A 55 10.82 17.87 3.73
CA SER A 55 10.23 19.02 3.06
C SER A 55 9.99 20.19 4.03
N LEU A 56 10.53 21.37 3.69
CA LEU A 56 10.37 22.61 4.45
C LEU A 56 8.90 23.00 4.62
N THR A 57 8.07 22.79 3.59
CA THR A 57 6.64 23.15 3.63
C THR A 57 5.87 22.28 4.63
N ILE A 58 6.19 20.98 4.70
CA ILE A 58 5.58 20.05 5.66
C ILE A 58 6.02 20.36 7.09
N ARG A 59 7.27 20.78 7.29
CA ARG A 59 7.77 21.24 8.60
C ARG A 59 7.06 22.51 9.08
N ILE A 60 6.86 23.50 8.20
CA ILE A 60 6.09 24.71 8.52
C ILE A 60 4.65 24.35 8.91
N LEU A 61 4.02 23.45 8.15
CA LEU A 61 2.66 22.96 8.44
C LEU A 61 2.61 22.21 9.78
N GLY A 62 3.63 21.41 10.09
CA GLY A 62 3.82 20.74 11.38
C GLY A 62 3.92 21.71 12.56
N VAL A 63 4.76 22.75 12.46
CA VAL A 63 4.87 23.79 13.51
C VAL A 63 3.54 24.51 13.72
N THR A 64 2.85 24.83 12.63
CA THR A 64 1.57 25.54 12.67
C THR A 64 0.49 24.68 13.33
N ALA A 65 0.43 23.40 12.97
CA ALA A 65 -0.44 22.41 13.61
C ALA A 65 -0.11 22.26 15.11
N GLY A 66 1.16 22.08 15.48
CA GLY A 66 1.58 21.98 16.88
C GLY A 66 1.23 23.23 17.71
N SER A 67 1.38 24.42 17.14
CA SER A 67 1.02 25.69 17.79
C SER A 67 -0.49 25.81 17.99
N CYS A 68 -1.29 25.41 17.00
CA CYS A 68 -2.74 25.33 17.11
C CYS A 68 -3.17 24.29 18.17
N GLY A 69 -2.50 23.14 18.22
CA GLY A 69 -2.69 22.12 19.23
C GLY A 69 -2.43 22.64 20.65
N MET A 70 -1.34 23.39 20.85
CA MET A 70 -1.04 24.04 22.13
C MET A 70 -2.14 25.02 22.56
N PHE A 71 -2.65 25.82 21.63
CA PHE A 71 -3.73 26.77 21.90
C PHE A 71 -5.04 26.04 22.29
N LEU A 72 -5.41 24.99 21.57
CA LEU A 72 -6.56 24.16 21.89
C LEU A 72 -6.42 23.43 23.23
N PHE A 73 -5.21 22.98 23.57
CA PHE A 73 -4.93 22.38 24.86
C PHE A 73 -5.12 23.38 26.00
N VAL A 74 -4.58 24.60 25.87
CA VAL A 74 -4.74 25.68 26.85
C VAL A 74 -6.22 26.06 26.99
N ALA A 75 -6.94 26.20 25.87
CA ALA A 75 -8.37 26.49 25.88
C ALA A 75 -9.19 25.39 26.55
N ALA A 76 -8.85 24.11 26.32
CA ALA A 76 -9.51 22.98 26.95
C ALA A 76 -9.24 22.94 28.47
N PHE A 77 -7.99 23.19 28.89
CA PHE A 77 -7.59 23.08 30.30
C PHE A 77 -8.00 24.28 31.16
N PHE A 78 -7.77 25.50 30.68
CA PHE A 78 -7.91 26.72 31.50
C PHE A 78 -9.28 27.39 31.41
N ASN A 79 -10.14 27.01 30.46
CA ASN A 79 -11.50 27.53 30.40
C ASN A 79 -12.41 26.79 31.38
N THR A 80 -12.29 27.11 32.67
CA THR A 80 -12.98 26.44 33.78
C THR A 80 -14.49 26.65 33.74
N GLU A 81 -15.25 25.60 34.05
CA GLU A 81 -16.72 25.62 34.14
C GLU A 81 -17.23 26.74 35.05
N GLY A 82 -18.26 27.45 34.60
CA GLY A 82 -19.16 28.13 35.51
C GLY A 82 -19.84 27.09 36.40
N ARG A 83 -19.88 27.34 37.72
CA ARG A 83 -20.45 26.45 38.76
C ARG A 83 -21.84 25.91 38.36
N GLY A 84 -21.88 24.76 37.71
CA GLY A 84 -23.12 24.06 37.35
C GLY A 84 -22.82 22.59 37.12
N ARG A 85 -23.28 21.74 38.04
CA ARG A 85 -23.07 20.28 38.01
C ARG A 85 -23.59 19.70 36.70
N SER A 86 -22.69 19.32 35.80
CA SER A 86 -22.97 18.48 34.65
C SER A 86 -22.43 17.08 34.97
N ASP A 87 -23.33 16.17 35.37
CA ASP A 87 -23.01 14.76 35.57
C ASP A 87 -22.83 14.06 34.20
N SER A 88 -21.68 14.24 33.55
CA SER A 88 -21.33 13.40 32.40
C SER A 88 -20.70 12.08 32.88
N ILE A 89 -21.39 10.99 32.58
CA ILE A 89 -21.14 9.62 33.12
C ILE A 89 -19.83 9.00 32.59
N HIS A 90 -19.20 9.58 31.57
CA HIS A 90 -17.88 9.17 31.10
C HIS A 90 -16.88 10.33 31.17
N PRO A 91 -16.11 10.45 32.27
CA PRO A 91 -15.16 11.54 32.41
C PRO A 91 -14.06 11.39 31.36
N LEU A 92 -13.70 12.49 30.69
CA LEU A 92 -12.50 12.69 29.85
C LEU A 92 -11.25 11.96 30.37
N ARG A 93 -11.12 11.86 31.70
CA ARG A 93 -10.08 11.08 32.38
C ARG A 93 -10.02 9.63 31.90
N SER A 94 -11.14 8.94 31.71
CA SER A 94 -11.20 7.55 31.27
C SER A 94 -10.66 7.36 29.85
N TYR A 95 -10.96 8.28 28.94
CA TYR A 95 -10.48 8.24 27.56
C TYR A 95 -8.99 8.55 27.43
N LEU A 96 -8.51 9.59 28.14
CA LEU A 96 -7.08 9.89 28.17
C LEU A 96 -6.29 8.77 28.84
N ILE A 97 -6.79 8.20 29.94
CA ILE A 97 -6.16 7.06 30.60
C ILE A 97 -6.11 5.85 29.66
N SER A 98 -7.19 5.56 28.93
CA SER A 98 -7.20 4.47 27.95
C SER A 98 -6.19 4.70 26.83
N PHE A 99 -6.13 5.92 26.28
CA PHE A 99 -5.19 6.29 25.21
C PHE A 99 -3.73 6.20 25.66
N PHE A 100 -3.38 6.81 26.81
CA PHE A 100 -2.04 6.74 27.35
C PHE A 100 -1.66 5.31 27.79
N SER A 101 -2.63 4.51 28.25
CA SER A 101 -2.42 3.11 28.55
C SER A 101 -2.08 2.29 27.31
N VAL A 102 -2.73 2.53 26.16
CA VAL A 102 -2.38 1.89 24.88
C VAL A 102 -0.95 2.23 24.49
N LEU A 103 -0.59 3.53 24.51
CA LEU A 103 0.75 4.01 24.19
C LEU A 103 1.82 3.41 25.11
N CYS A 104 1.54 3.33 26.41
CA CYS A 104 2.43 2.73 27.39
C CYS A 104 2.63 1.23 27.11
N VAL A 105 1.55 0.48 26.83
CA VAL A 105 1.63 -0.95 26.48
C VAL A 105 2.45 -1.17 25.20
N LEU A 106 2.23 -0.37 24.16
CA LEU A 106 3.01 -0.47 22.92
C LEU A 106 4.49 -0.13 23.12
N PHE A 107 4.79 0.87 23.95
CA PHE A 107 6.16 1.23 24.31
C PHE A 107 6.86 0.10 25.09
N ILE A 108 6.17 -0.48 26.08
CA ILE A 108 6.67 -1.61 26.87
C ILE A 108 6.92 -2.82 25.96
N LEU A 109 5.99 -3.15 25.06
CA LEU A 109 6.16 -4.25 24.12
C LEU A 109 7.40 -4.02 23.24
N ARG A 110 7.57 -2.83 22.67
CA ARG A 110 8.73 -2.49 21.85
C ARG A 110 10.05 -2.55 22.66
N PHE A 111 10.03 -2.08 23.90
CA PHE A 111 11.19 -2.14 24.79
C PHE A 111 11.58 -3.58 25.13
N ILE A 112 10.61 -4.43 25.49
CA ILE A 112 10.83 -5.85 25.77
C ILE A 112 11.32 -6.58 24.51
N GLY A 113 10.72 -6.32 23.35
CA GLY A 113 11.16 -6.89 22.07
C GLY A 113 12.61 -6.52 21.73
N GLY A 114 13.05 -5.30 22.06
CA GLY A 114 14.42 -4.85 21.85
C GLY A 114 15.46 -5.47 22.81
N LEU A 115 15.03 -6.01 23.94
CA LEU A 115 15.91 -6.71 24.90
C LEU A 115 16.14 -8.19 24.54
N ILE A 116 15.33 -8.75 23.65
CA ILE A 116 15.42 -10.15 23.25
C ILE A 116 16.36 -10.27 22.04
N SER A 117 17.51 -10.93 22.23
CA SER A 117 18.51 -11.13 21.17
C SER A 117 18.09 -12.16 20.11
N ASN A 118 17.20 -13.09 20.48
CA ASN A 118 16.69 -14.09 19.56
C ASN A 118 15.50 -13.54 18.76
N TYR A 119 15.70 -13.34 17.46
CA TYR A 119 14.72 -12.77 16.55
C TYR A 119 13.37 -13.53 16.51
N PHE A 120 13.40 -14.86 16.60
CA PHE A 120 12.18 -15.68 16.59
C PHE A 120 11.36 -15.45 17.86
N VAL A 121 12.01 -15.50 19.03
CA VAL A 121 11.36 -15.28 20.32
C VAL A 121 10.84 -13.84 20.45
N ALA A 122 11.63 -12.85 20.00
CA ALA A 122 11.21 -11.45 19.97
C ALA A 122 9.95 -11.25 19.12
N SER A 123 9.92 -11.87 17.94
CA SER A 123 8.75 -11.80 17.04
C SER A 123 7.52 -12.43 17.68
N VAL A 124 7.64 -13.63 18.25
CA VAL A 124 6.51 -14.32 18.92
C VAL A 124 5.96 -13.49 20.08
N VAL A 125 6.82 -12.90 20.92
CA VAL A 125 6.41 -12.06 22.06
C VAL A 125 5.71 -10.79 21.59
N MET A 126 6.22 -10.14 20.54
CA MET A 126 5.61 -8.95 19.95
C MET A 126 4.22 -9.24 19.36
N TYR A 127 4.08 -10.34 18.61
CA TYR A 127 2.79 -10.71 18.01
C TYR A 127 1.74 -11.11 19.04
N ILE A 128 2.11 -11.91 20.05
CA ILE A 128 1.19 -12.28 21.14
C ILE A 128 0.78 -11.03 21.94
N GLY A 129 1.74 -10.16 22.27
CA GLY A 129 1.47 -8.92 22.98
C GLY A 129 0.55 -7.97 22.21
N LEU A 130 0.73 -7.88 20.89
CA LEU A 130 -0.12 -7.10 20.01
C LEU A 130 -1.54 -7.67 19.93
N ILE A 131 -1.71 -8.99 19.83
CA ILE A 131 -3.02 -9.65 19.83
C ILE A 131 -3.76 -9.38 21.16
N VAL A 132 -3.08 -9.52 22.30
CA VAL A 132 -3.65 -9.24 23.62
C VAL A 132 -4.05 -7.76 23.73
N SER A 133 -3.22 -6.85 23.25
CA SER A 133 -3.52 -5.41 23.18
C SER A 133 -4.78 -5.16 22.33
N LEU A 134 -4.89 -5.77 21.14
CA LEU A 134 -6.07 -5.64 20.28
C LEU A 134 -7.36 -6.17 20.93
N ILE A 135 -7.28 -7.24 21.72
CA ILE A 135 -8.42 -7.77 22.47
C ILE A 135 -8.87 -6.80 23.56
N ILE A 136 -7.93 -6.26 24.35
CA ILE A 136 -8.20 -5.34 25.45
C ILE A 136 -8.75 -4.01 24.93
N PHE A 137 -8.18 -3.50 23.84
CA PHE A 137 -8.51 -2.19 23.27
C PHE A 137 -9.48 -2.25 22.09
N ARG A 138 -10.17 -3.39 21.89
CA ARG A 138 -11.09 -3.63 20.78
C ARG A 138 -12.05 -2.46 20.54
N LYS A 139 -12.64 -1.89 21.61
CA LYS A 139 -13.56 -0.75 21.50
C LYS A 139 -12.89 0.56 21.09
N ALA A 140 -11.69 0.84 21.61
CA ALA A 140 -10.93 2.04 21.26
C ALA A 140 -10.38 1.97 19.83
N MET A 141 -9.91 0.80 19.40
CA MET A 141 -9.42 0.57 18.05
C MET A 141 -10.54 0.70 17.00
N VAL A 142 -11.73 0.15 17.26
CA VAL A 142 -12.88 0.34 16.36
C VAL A 142 -13.21 1.82 16.21
N GLN A 143 -13.22 2.59 17.31
CA GLN A 143 -13.49 4.03 17.25
C GLN A 143 -12.43 4.80 16.46
N VAL A 144 -11.14 4.48 16.62
CA VAL A 144 -10.05 5.11 15.87
C VAL A 144 -10.13 4.75 14.38
N VAL A 145 -10.38 3.49 14.04
CA VAL A 145 -10.53 3.05 12.64
C VAL A 145 -11.75 3.69 12.00
N THR A 146 -12.90 3.76 12.69
CA THR A 146 -14.10 4.42 12.16
C THR A 146 -13.88 5.92 11.96
N ALA A 147 -13.18 6.59 12.88
CA ALA A 147 -12.83 8.01 12.73
C ALA A 147 -11.87 8.22 11.54
N MET A 148 -10.88 7.36 11.37
CA MET A 148 -9.95 7.42 10.23
C MET A 148 -10.69 7.22 8.89
N LEU A 149 -11.58 6.23 8.81
CA LEU A 149 -12.40 6.01 7.62
C LEU A 149 -13.34 7.20 7.32
N ALA A 150 -13.92 7.82 8.35
CA ALA A 150 -14.74 9.02 8.19
C ALA A 150 -13.93 10.23 7.68
N ILE A 151 -12.69 10.40 8.16
CA ILE A 151 -11.79 11.46 7.68
C ILE A 151 -11.40 11.23 6.22
N ILE A 152 -11.07 9.99 5.84
CA ILE A 152 -10.74 9.65 4.45
C ILE A 152 -11.97 9.87 3.55
N PHE A 153 -13.16 9.48 4.02
CA PHE A 153 -14.40 9.73 3.30
C PHE A 153 -14.65 11.22 3.08
N LEU A 154 -14.49 12.05 4.12
CA LEU A 154 -14.58 13.50 4.00
C LEU A 154 -13.54 14.07 3.04
N PHE A 155 -12.30 13.59 3.10
CA PHE A 155 -11.22 14.03 2.22
C PHE A 155 -11.54 13.74 0.74
N VAL A 156 -12.02 12.54 0.42
CA VAL A 156 -12.42 12.16 -0.94
C VAL A 156 -13.60 13.02 -1.40
N MET A 157 -14.58 13.26 -0.55
CA MET A 157 -15.74 14.11 -0.88
C MET A 157 -15.35 15.58 -1.13
N ILE A 158 -14.41 16.12 -0.34
CA ILE A 158 -13.90 17.49 -0.52
C ILE A 158 -13.06 17.59 -1.80
N HIS A 159 -12.21 16.60 -2.07
CA HIS A 159 -11.36 16.62 -3.25
C HIS A 159 -12.17 16.52 -4.55
N ASN A 160 -13.33 15.85 -4.52
CA ASN A 160 -14.21 15.70 -5.67
C ASN A 160 -15.50 16.51 -5.54
N TRP A 161 -15.41 17.67 -4.89
CA TRP A 161 -16.56 18.51 -4.53
C TRP A 161 -17.43 18.91 -5.73
N GLU A 162 -16.82 19.20 -6.89
CA GLU A 162 -17.54 19.58 -8.11
C GLU A 162 -18.43 18.45 -8.64
N ASP A 163 -17.92 17.23 -8.70
CA ASP A 163 -18.66 16.04 -9.13
C ASP A 163 -19.80 15.66 -8.16
N VAL A 164 -19.63 15.94 -6.87
CA VAL A 164 -20.64 15.71 -5.83
C VAL A 164 -21.79 16.72 -5.96
N ILE A 165 -21.49 18.00 -6.19
CA ILE A 165 -22.51 19.05 -6.36
C ILE A 165 -23.31 18.82 -7.65
N ASP A 166 -22.65 18.39 -8.72
CA ASP A 166 -23.27 18.11 -10.01
C ASP A 166 -24.14 16.84 -10.00
N GLY A 167 -24.18 16.10 -8.89
CA GLY A 167 -24.94 14.86 -8.75
C GLY A 167 -24.38 13.69 -9.58
N LYS A 168 -23.14 13.82 -10.09
CA LYS A 168 -22.46 12.80 -10.89
C LYS A 168 -21.80 11.73 -10.03
N MET A 169 -21.71 11.95 -8.71
CA MET A 169 -21.13 10.99 -7.76
C MET A 169 -22.15 10.53 -6.73
N GLY A 170 -22.53 9.25 -6.80
CA GLY A 170 -23.38 8.60 -5.81
C GLY A 170 -22.59 8.05 -4.61
N PHE A 171 -23.30 7.65 -3.56
CA PHE A 171 -22.69 7.07 -2.35
C PHE A 171 -21.79 5.86 -2.65
N GLU A 172 -22.22 4.99 -3.57
CA GLU A 172 -21.46 3.81 -4.00
C GLU A 172 -20.13 4.18 -4.67
N ASP A 173 -20.13 5.22 -5.50
CA ASP A 173 -18.91 5.75 -6.13
C ASP A 173 -17.97 6.39 -5.11
N SER A 174 -18.51 7.11 -4.13
CA SER A 174 -17.73 7.69 -3.03
C SER A 174 -17.05 6.60 -2.20
N VAL A 175 -17.76 5.51 -1.88
CA VAL A 175 -17.20 4.37 -1.14
C VAL A 175 -16.13 3.65 -1.97
N ARG A 176 -16.35 3.45 -3.27
CA ARG A 176 -15.37 2.84 -4.17
C ARG A 176 -14.07 3.66 -4.29
N ARG A 177 -14.19 4.99 -4.45
CA ARG A 177 -13.04 5.90 -4.50
C ARG A 177 -12.33 6.01 -3.15
N CYS A 178 -13.05 5.94 -2.03
CA CYS A 178 -12.44 5.83 -0.70
C CYS A 178 -11.64 4.54 -0.55
N GLY A 179 -12.17 3.41 -1.02
CA GLY A 179 -11.43 2.15 -1.07
C GLY A 179 -10.11 2.33 -1.83
N GLN A 180 -10.16 2.86 -3.05
CA GLN A 180 -8.97 3.13 -3.86
C GLN A 180 -7.97 4.06 -3.15
N ALA A 181 -8.44 5.14 -2.52
CA ALA A 181 -7.58 6.07 -1.77
C ALA A 181 -6.92 5.42 -0.55
N VAL A 182 -7.62 4.54 0.18
CA VAL A 182 -7.06 3.76 1.30
C VAL A 182 -5.98 2.79 0.81
N PHE A 183 -6.21 2.13 -0.33
CA PHE A 183 -5.27 1.16 -0.88
C PHE A 183 -4.05 1.78 -1.59
N GLN A 184 -4.11 3.07 -1.94
CA GLN A 184 -2.98 3.84 -2.51
C GLN A 184 -2.09 4.51 -1.45
N ILE A 185 -2.40 4.39 -0.16
CA ILE A 185 -1.50 4.80 0.91
C ILE A 185 -0.27 3.88 0.82
N GLY A 186 0.89 4.41 0.40
CA GLY A 186 2.10 3.64 0.06
C GLY A 186 2.38 2.38 0.90
N PRO A 187 2.35 2.45 2.25
CA PRO A 187 2.52 1.28 3.11
C PRO A 187 1.47 0.16 2.94
N ILE A 188 0.22 0.49 2.61
CA ILE A 188 -0.89 -0.47 2.40
C ILE A 188 -0.81 -1.07 1.00
N GLN A 189 -0.41 -0.29 0.00
CA GLN A 189 -0.11 -0.82 -1.33
C GLN A 189 1.09 -1.78 -1.25
N ASP A 190 2.11 -1.46 -0.46
CA ASP A 190 3.24 -2.34 -0.19
C ASP A 190 2.84 -3.60 0.56
N VAL A 191 1.92 -3.53 1.54
CA VAL A 191 1.41 -4.72 2.25
C VAL A 191 0.49 -5.56 1.37
N THR A 192 -0.32 -4.95 0.50
CA THR A 192 -1.19 -5.66 -0.46
C THR A 192 -0.34 -6.30 -1.58
N ASN A 193 0.66 -5.58 -2.07
CA ASN A 193 1.67 -6.12 -2.97
C ASN A 193 2.50 -7.18 -2.26
N MET A 194 2.82 -7.08 -0.97
CA MET A 194 3.55 -8.11 -0.22
C MET A 194 2.69 -9.33 0.09
N LEU A 195 1.38 -9.16 0.32
CA LEU A 195 0.43 -10.25 0.54
C LEU A 195 0.13 -10.99 -0.77
N ILE A 196 -0.12 -10.26 -1.85
CA ILE A 196 -0.44 -10.87 -3.15
C ILE A 196 0.84 -11.29 -3.87
N ALA A 197 1.91 -10.50 -3.83
CA ALA A 197 3.22 -10.92 -4.29
C ALA A 197 3.92 -11.86 -3.31
N GLY A 198 3.33 -12.25 -2.17
CA GLY A 198 3.96 -13.23 -1.28
C GLY A 198 4.27 -14.55 -2.01
N ASN A 199 3.32 -15.05 -2.82
CA ASN A 199 3.55 -16.21 -3.68
C ASN A 199 4.45 -15.87 -4.87
N TYR A 200 4.23 -14.73 -5.55
CA TYR A 200 5.04 -14.37 -6.73
C TYR A 200 6.51 -14.04 -6.42
N VAL A 201 6.77 -13.45 -5.25
CA VAL A 201 8.11 -13.14 -4.74
C VAL A 201 8.84 -14.42 -4.38
N ASN A 202 8.15 -15.50 -4.00
CA ASN A 202 8.79 -16.79 -3.83
C ASN A 202 9.38 -17.28 -5.16
N TYR A 203 8.64 -17.21 -6.27
CA TYR A 203 9.19 -17.51 -7.61
C TYR A 203 10.38 -16.59 -7.94
N LEU A 204 10.25 -15.27 -7.74
CA LEU A 204 11.35 -14.33 -8.00
C LEU A 204 12.59 -14.57 -7.12
N ASN A 205 12.41 -15.12 -5.92
CA ASN A 205 13.51 -15.45 -5.02
C ASN A 205 14.25 -16.72 -5.43
N GLN A 206 13.62 -17.60 -6.21
CA GLN A 206 14.27 -18.79 -6.75
C GLN A 206 15.18 -18.47 -7.93
N VAL A 207 14.93 -17.37 -8.67
CA VAL A 207 15.84 -16.94 -9.74
C VAL A 207 17.23 -16.63 -9.16
N ASN A 208 18.23 -17.42 -9.56
CA ASN A 208 19.58 -17.34 -9.01
C ASN A 208 20.64 -17.21 -10.11
N TYR A 209 20.75 -16.00 -10.66
CA TYR A 209 21.73 -15.69 -11.71
C TYR A 209 23.18 -15.57 -11.20
N SER A 210 23.40 -15.58 -9.88
CA SER A 210 24.72 -15.50 -9.26
C SER A 210 25.30 -16.89 -8.93
N ASP A 211 24.56 -17.96 -9.21
CA ASP A 211 25.04 -19.32 -9.02
C ASP A 211 26.22 -19.62 -9.96
N PRO A 212 27.38 -20.09 -9.45
CA PRO A 212 28.55 -20.37 -10.28
C PRO A 212 28.31 -21.45 -11.35
N GLN A 213 27.49 -22.47 -11.06
CA GLN A 213 27.22 -23.56 -12.00
C GLN A 213 26.33 -23.07 -13.14
N LEU A 214 25.27 -22.32 -12.82
CA LEU A 214 24.42 -21.69 -13.83
C LEU A 214 25.20 -20.68 -14.67
N ASN A 215 26.06 -19.87 -14.05
CA ASN A 215 26.88 -18.91 -14.78
C ASN A 215 27.87 -19.59 -15.75
N ILE A 216 28.58 -20.62 -15.31
CA ILE A 216 29.49 -21.39 -16.18
C ILE A 216 28.71 -22.03 -17.33
N PHE A 217 27.53 -22.57 -17.04
CA PHE A 217 26.70 -23.22 -18.04
C PHE A 217 26.15 -22.22 -19.06
N ALA A 218 25.54 -21.12 -18.62
CA ALA A 218 25.05 -20.05 -19.49
C ALA A 218 26.16 -19.46 -20.36
N THR A 219 27.35 -19.22 -19.81
CA THR A 219 28.52 -18.75 -20.56
C THR A 219 28.94 -19.72 -21.66
N ARG A 220 28.81 -21.03 -21.44
CA ARG A 220 29.10 -22.04 -22.48
C ARG A 220 28.05 -22.03 -23.59
N LEU A 221 26.77 -21.87 -23.26
CA LEU A 221 25.68 -21.79 -24.24
C LEU A 221 25.89 -20.63 -25.21
N VAL A 222 26.35 -19.48 -24.70
CA VAL A 222 26.47 -18.25 -25.49
C VAL A 222 27.88 -17.97 -26.03
N ARG A 223 28.80 -18.95 -25.97
CA ARG A 223 30.23 -18.76 -26.32
C ARG A 223 30.46 -18.17 -27.73
N GLY A 224 29.55 -18.40 -28.67
CA GLY A 224 29.63 -17.88 -30.05
C GLY A 224 28.84 -16.60 -30.32
N CYS A 225 28.18 -16.03 -29.31
CA CYS A 225 27.25 -14.90 -29.47
C CYS A 225 27.87 -13.52 -29.24
N GLU A 226 29.16 -13.44 -28.89
CA GLU A 226 29.81 -12.19 -28.48
C GLU A 226 28.92 -11.42 -27.48
N ASP A 227 28.71 -10.10 -27.68
CA ASP A 227 27.81 -9.29 -26.86
C ASP A 227 26.41 -9.06 -27.49
N GLU A 228 26.04 -9.84 -28.51
CA GLU A 228 24.75 -9.72 -29.16
C GLU A 228 23.61 -10.32 -28.30
N THR A 229 22.77 -9.46 -27.72
CA THR A 229 21.63 -9.84 -26.87
C THR A 229 20.68 -10.83 -27.55
N LEU A 230 20.39 -10.63 -28.85
CA LEU A 230 19.51 -11.51 -29.61
C LEU A 230 20.08 -12.93 -29.73
N CYS A 231 21.37 -13.06 -30.04
CA CYS A 231 22.03 -14.37 -30.11
C CYS A 231 22.04 -15.05 -28.74
N LYS A 232 22.43 -14.33 -27.67
CA LYS A 232 22.42 -14.84 -26.30
C LYS A 232 21.03 -15.36 -25.91
N THR A 233 20.00 -14.53 -26.17
CA THR A 233 18.60 -14.87 -25.88
C THR A 233 18.17 -16.13 -26.60
N LYS A 234 18.44 -16.21 -27.92
CA LYS A 234 18.08 -17.37 -28.73
C LYS A 234 18.80 -18.65 -28.26
N ALA A 235 20.11 -18.60 -28.04
CA ALA A 235 20.89 -19.77 -27.64
C ALA A 235 20.41 -20.36 -26.30
N VAL A 236 20.04 -19.51 -25.34
CA VAL A 236 19.51 -19.95 -24.05
C VAL A 236 18.07 -20.45 -24.18
N LEU A 237 17.20 -19.75 -24.91
CA LEU A 237 15.82 -20.19 -25.16
C LEU A 237 15.78 -21.54 -25.88
N ASP A 238 16.60 -21.70 -26.91
CA ASP A 238 16.71 -22.94 -27.69
C ASP A 238 17.18 -24.10 -26.80
N TYR A 239 18.05 -23.85 -25.82
CA TYR A 239 18.43 -24.89 -24.85
C TYR A 239 17.27 -25.26 -23.94
N VAL A 240 16.67 -24.29 -23.25
CA VAL A 240 15.63 -24.58 -22.24
C VAL A 240 14.43 -25.26 -22.89
N SER A 241 13.92 -24.73 -24.01
CA SER A 241 12.71 -25.26 -24.68
C SER A 241 12.88 -26.63 -25.33
N ASN A 242 14.12 -27.06 -25.61
CA ASN A 242 14.38 -28.32 -26.30
C ASN A 242 15.05 -29.38 -25.43
N GLN A 243 15.68 -29.00 -24.32
CA GLN A 243 16.43 -29.91 -23.45
C GLN A 243 15.79 -30.10 -22.07
N ILE A 244 14.87 -29.24 -21.66
CA ILE A 244 14.13 -29.37 -20.40
C ILE A 244 12.74 -29.90 -20.72
N HIS A 245 12.40 -31.07 -20.16
CA HIS A 245 11.12 -31.71 -20.41
C HIS A 245 10.02 -31.10 -19.56
N TYR A 246 8.86 -30.84 -20.17
CA TYR A 246 7.69 -30.40 -19.42
C TYR A 246 7.20 -31.51 -18.48
N VAL A 247 7.19 -31.24 -17.17
CA VAL A 247 6.73 -32.16 -16.13
C VAL A 247 5.79 -31.40 -15.20
N SER A 248 4.49 -31.68 -15.30
CA SER A 248 3.48 -31.09 -14.43
C SER A 248 3.67 -31.47 -12.97
N ASP A 249 3.21 -30.59 -12.09
CA ASP A 249 3.17 -30.82 -10.66
C ASP A 249 2.29 -32.02 -10.24
N PRO A 250 2.56 -32.59 -9.05
CA PRO A 250 1.67 -33.58 -8.45
C PRO A 250 0.23 -33.07 -8.30
N LEU A 251 -0.75 -33.96 -8.45
CA LEU A 251 -2.18 -33.65 -8.28
C LEU A 251 -2.57 -33.51 -6.79
N ASP A 252 -1.75 -32.86 -5.97
CA ASP A 252 -2.02 -32.59 -4.56
C ASP A 252 -2.64 -31.19 -4.31
N GLY A 253 -2.75 -30.39 -5.38
CA GLY A 253 -3.37 -29.06 -5.37
C GLY A 253 -2.43 -27.95 -4.89
N PHE A 254 -1.12 -28.21 -4.80
CA PHE A 254 -0.10 -27.22 -4.49
C PHE A 254 0.82 -27.00 -5.70
N GLU A 255 1.18 -25.73 -5.92
CA GLU A 255 2.19 -25.32 -6.89
C GLU A 255 3.59 -25.48 -6.25
N HIS A 256 4.50 -26.17 -6.94
CA HIS A 256 5.84 -26.52 -6.48
C HIS A 256 6.91 -26.05 -7.47
N ALA A 257 7.28 -24.77 -7.42
CA ALA A 257 8.45 -24.33 -8.15
C ALA A 257 9.76 -24.86 -7.55
N LYS A 258 10.54 -25.52 -8.39
CA LYS A 258 11.91 -25.99 -8.15
C LYS A 258 12.90 -24.86 -8.42
N ASP A 259 13.98 -24.86 -7.63
CA ASP A 259 15.08 -23.96 -7.93
C ASP A 259 15.73 -24.28 -9.30
N PRO A 260 16.25 -23.26 -9.99
CA PRO A 260 16.81 -23.39 -11.33
C PRO A 260 17.89 -24.47 -11.48
N ILE A 261 18.75 -24.67 -10.47
CA ILE A 261 19.82 -25.68 -10.58
C ILE A 261 19.25 -27.09 -10.51
N ASN A 262 18.23 -27.32 -9.66
CA ASN A 262 17.51 -28.59 -9.63
C ASN A 262 16.72 -28.84 -10.92
N THR A 263 16.07 -27.83 -11.50
CA THR A 263 15.41 -27.95 -12.83
C THR A 263 16.41 -28.32 -13.93
N LEU A 264 17.61 -27.73 -13.89
CA LEU A 264 18.68 -28.06 -14.84
C LEU A 264 19.19 -29.50 -14.65
N ILE A 265 19.37 -29.95 -13.40
CA ILE A 265 19.87 -31.30 -13.07
C ILE A 265 18.82 -32.37 -13.37
N SER A 266 17.55 -32.13 -13.04
CA SER A 266 16.45 -33.07 -13.28
C SER A 266 16.09 -33.17 -14.76
N THR A 267 16.49 -32.18 -15.57
CA THR A 267 16.08 -32.01 -16.97
C THR A 267 14.56 -31.96 -17.14
N GLY A 268 13.83 -31.49 -16.12
CA GLY A 268 12.38 -31.39 -16.21
C GLY A 268 11.69 -30.54 -15.14
N GLY A 269 10.63 -29.88 -15.58
CA GLY A 269 9.79 -28.97 -14.80
C GLY A 269 8.64 -28.40 -15.63
N ASP A 270 7.69 -27.75 -14.99
CA ASP A 270 6.53 -27.10 -15.62
C ASP A 270 6.87 -25.70 -16.14
N CYS A 271 5.85 -24.87 -16.38
CA CYS A 271 6.03 -23.53 -16.95
C CYS A 271 6.79 -22.60 -15.99
N GLU A 272 6.54 -22.71 -14.69
CA GLU A 272 7.21 -22.01 -13.61
C GLU A 272 8.69 -22.38 -13.60
N ASP A 273 8.99 -23.66 -13.46
CA ASP A 273 10.36 -24.19 -13.38
C ASP A 273 11.21 -23.75 -14.57
N GLN A 274 10.66 -23.91 -15.78
CA GLN A 274 11.36 -23.58 -17.02
C GLN A 274 11.57 -22.07 -17.17
N THR A 275 10.59 -21.26 -16.79
CA THR A 275 10.70 -19.80 -16.82
C THR A 275 11.76 -19.32 -15.82
N LEU A 276 11.80 -19.88 -14.62
CA LEU A 276 12.80 -19.54 -13.60
C LEU A 276 14.21 -19.91 -14.02
N LEU A 277 14.38 -21.09 -14.65
CA LEU A 277 15.65 -21.50 -15.23
C LEU A 277 16.08 -20.57 -16.37
N LEU A 278 15.18 -20.27 -17.30
CA LEU A 278 15.43 -19.37 -18.42
C LEU A 278 15.88 -17.98 -17.94
N CYS A 279 15.15 -17.37 -17.01
CA CYS A 279 15.51 -16.09 -16.42
C CYS A 279 16.88 -16.14 -15.73
N SER A 280 17.16 -17.19 -14.96
CA SER A 280 18.44 -17.33 -14.27
C SER A 280 19.63 -17.38 -15.24
N LEU A 281 19.51 -18.19 -16.32
CA LEU A 281 20.56 -18.33 -17.32
C LEU A 281 20.78 -17.03 -18.11
N LEU A 282 19.71 -16.36 -18.53
CA LEU A 282 19.78 -15.10 -19.27
C LEU A 282 20.43 -13.99 -18.43
N GLU A 283 19.98 -13.84 -17.19
CA GLU A 283 20.54 -12.85 -16.26
C GLU A 283 22.01 -13.12 -15.94
N SER A 284 22.43 -14.39 -15.87
CA SER A 284 23.84 -14.78 -15.68
C SER A 284 24.76 -14.30 -16.81
N VAL A 285 24.24 -14.10 -18.02
CA VAL A 285 25.02 -13.61 -19.19
C VAL A 285 24.71 -12.14 -19.54
N GLY A 286 24.10 -11.43 -18.59
CA GLY A 286 23.85 -9.99 -18.67
C GLY A 286 22.58 -9.59 -19.40
N VAL A 287 21.75 -10.54 -19.85
CA VAL A 287 20.47 -10.26 -20.51
C VAL A 287 19.41 -9.97 -19.44
N LYS A 288 18.86 -8.76 -19.45
CA LYS A 288 17.81 -8.32 -18.52
C LYS A 288 16.51 -9.06 -18.81
N THR A 289 15.84 -9.55 -17.77
CA THR A 289 14.58 -10.30 -17.92
C THR A 289 13.48 -9.80 -17.00
N TYR A 290 12.25 -10.08 -17.41
CA TYR A 290 11.04 -9.92 -16.63
C TYR A 290 10.26 -11.23 -16.65
N ILE A 291 9.35 -11.42 -15.69
CA ILE A 291 8.42 -12.56 -15.66
C ILE A 291 7.01 -12.03 -15.79
N ALA A 292 6.25 -12.57 -16.74
CA ALA A 292 4.83 -12.30 -16.92
C ALA A 292 4.01 -13.45 -16.34
N PHE A 293 2.95 -13.10 -15.61
CA PHE A 293 2.00 -14.06 -15.07
C PHE A 293 0.62 -13.80 -15.69
N THR A 294 0.02 -14.86 -16.23
CA THR A 294 -1.41 -14.92 -16.54
C THR A 294 -2.16 -15.65 -15.41
N ASP A 295 -3.45 -15.93 -15.61
CA ASP A 295 -4.25 -16.68 -14.64
C ASP A 295 -3.80 -18.14 -14.51
N ASP A 296 -3.18 -18.70 -15.55
CA ASP A 296 -2.92 -20.13 -15.74
C ASP A 296 -1.55 -20.46 -16.34
N HIS A 297 -0.69 -19.45 -16.57
CA HIS A 297 0.61 -19.65 -17.21
C HIS A 297 1.63 -18.59 -16.76
N VAL A 298 2.90 -18.93 -16.90
CA VAL A 298 4.03 -18.04 -16.62
C VAL A 298 5.08 -18.18 -17.71
N PHE A 299 5.63 -17.03 -18.12
CA PHE A 299 6.66 -16.98 -19.15
C PHE A 299 7.59 -15.79 -18.95
N ALA A 300 8.77 -15.85 -19.58
CA ALA A 300 9.77 -14.78 -19.50
C ALA A 300 9.50 -13.70 -20.55
N LEU A 301 9.96 -12.49 -20.26
CA LEU A 301 9.94 -11.34 -21.14
C LEU A 301 11.35 -10.76 -21.22
N VAL A 302 11.79 -10.38 -22.42
CA VAL A 302 13.10 -9.76 -22.64
C VAL A 302 12.94 -8.45 -23.42
N PRO A 303 13.53 -7.34 -22.94
CA PRO A 303 13.64 -6.12 -23.73
C PRO A 303 14.73 -6.34 -24.77
N LEU A 304 14.40 -6.10 -26.04
CA LEU A 304 15.37 -6.15 -27.14
C LEU A 304 15.39 -4.79 -27.82
N GLU A 305 16.54 -4.12 -27.73
CA GLU A 305 16.79 -2.83 -28.38
C GLU A 305 17.45 -3.05 -29.73
N GLY A 306 16.78 -2.68 -30.83
CA GLY A 306 17.37 -2.73 -32.16
C GLY A 306 16.33 -2.88 -33.28
N ASP A 307 16.74 -2.51 -34.50
CA ASP A 307 15.97 -2.76 -35.72
C ASP A 307 16.13 -4.23 -36.10
N TYR A 308 15.47 -5.10 -35.34
CA TYR A 308 15.49 -6.53 -35.58
C TYR A 308 14.49 -6.87 -36.68
N ASP A 309 14.80 -6.48 -37.92
CA ASP A 309 14.15 -7.01 -39.13
C ASP A 309 14.13 -8.55 -39.16
N LYS A 310 15.01 -9.19 -38.37
CA LYS A 310 15.10 -10.64 -38.17
C LYS A 310 14.02 -11.21 -37.24
N LEU A 311 13.42 -10.40 -36.38
CA LEU A 311 12.36 -10.79 -35.45
C LEU A 311 11.01 -10.58 -36.15
N ASN A 312 10.54 -11.61 -36.85
CA ASN A 312 9.16 -11.70 -37.33
C ASN A 312 8.18 -11.93 -36.16
N ALA A 313 8.26 -11.09 -35.12
CA ALA A 313 7.45 -11.20 -33.91
C ALA A 313 7.08 -9.82 -33.37
N LEU A 314 5.86 -9.73 -32.83
CA LEU A 314 5.36 -8.52 -32.19
C LEU A 314 5.77 -8.53 -30.70
N PRO A 315 6.04 -7.36 -30.10
CA PRO A 315 6.24 -7.28 -28.67
C PRO A 315 4.96 -7.72 -27.95
N ALA A 316 5.10 -8.43 -26.84
CA ALA A 316 3.98 -8.84 -26.01
C ALA A 316 3.47 -7.66 -25.16
N VAL A 317 4.42 -6.92 -24.57
CA VAL A 317 4.15 -5.76 -23.72
C VAL A 317 5.20 -4.66 -23.96
N TYR A 318 4.88 -3.44 -23.54
CA TYR A 318 5.83 -2.35 -23.41
C TYR A 318 6.02 -2.02 -21.93
N ILE A 319 7.27 -2.01 -21.47
CA ILE A 319 7.66 -1.68 -20.10
C ILE A 319 8.51 -0.41 -20.19
N GLU A 320 8.12 0.67 -19.51
CA GLU A 320 8.84 1.96 -19.60
C GLU A 320 9.02 2.48 -21.05
N ASN A 321 8.05 2.16 -21.94
CA ASN A 321 8.08 2.40 -23.39
C ASN A 321 9.10 1.57 -24.20
N GLU A 322 9.76 0.59 -23.58
CA GLU A 322 10.64 -0.36 -24.27
C GLU A 322 9.84 -1.61 -24.71
N PRO A 323 9.97 -2.07 -25.97
CA PRO A 323 9.30 -3.28 -26.44
C PRO A 323 9.89 -4.53 -25.77
N CYS A 324 9.03 -5.33 -25.16
CA CYS A 324 9.41 -6.59 -24.52
C CYS A 324 8.77 -7.77 -25.24
N TYR A 325 9.59 -8.77 -25.57
CA TYR A 325 9.20 -9.95 -26.33
C TYR A 325 9.01 -11.14 -25.41
N ALA A 326 7.94 -11.90 -25.63
CA ALA A 326 7.65 -13.13 -24.89
C ALA A 326 8.68 -14.23 -25.22
N LEU A 327 9.13 -14.93 -24.19
CA LEU A 327 9.94 -16.12 -24.26
C LEU A 327 9.22 -17.20 -23.46
N ASP A 328 8.59 -18.15 -24.15
CA ASP A 328 7.84 -19.24 -23.53
C ASP A 328 8.62 -20.54 -23.65
N PRO A 329 9.46 -20.90 -22.66
CA PRO A 329 10.28 -22.11 -22.74
C PRO A 329 9.43 -23.39 -22.72
N SER A 330 8.21 -23.33 -22.20
CA SER A 330 7.29 -24.47 -22.10
C SER A 330 6.82 -24.96 -23.47
N ASP A 331 6.88 -24.09 -24.48
CA ASP A 331 6.55 -24.42 -25.86
C ASP A 331 7.75 -25.11 -26.55
N PRO A 332 7.59 -26.35 -27.07
CA PRO A 332 8.66 -27.03 -27.79
C PRO A 332 9.11 -26.24 -29.03
N ASN A 333 10.42 -26.04 -29.20
CA ASN A 333 10.99 -25.16 -30.22
C ASN A 333 10.50 -23.71 -30.12
N ALA A 334 10.42 -23.19 -28.90
CA ALA A 334 10.03 -21.82 -28.59
C ALA A 334 10.72 -20.80 -29.51
N VAL A 335 9.95 -19.81 -29.96
CA VAL A 335 10.44 -18.71 -30.80
C VAL A 335 10.25 -17.41 -30.05
N ILE A 336 11.26 -16.54 -30.09
CA ILE A 336 11.18 -15.22 -29.46
C ILE A 336 9.97 -14.44 -29.99
N GLY A 337 9.20 -13.88 -29.06
CA GLY A 337 7.97 -13.13 -29.29
C GLY A 337 6.75 -14.01 -29.57
N ARG A 338 6.81 -15.32 -29.31
CA ARG A 338 5.67 -16.24 -29.29
C ARG A 338 5.50 -16.86 -27.92
N THR A 339 4.25 -17.09 -27.56
CA THR A 339 3.82 -17.79 -26.36
C THR A 339 2.47 -18.44 -26.65
N SER A 340 2.21 -19.58 -26.02
CA SER A 340 0.92 -20.24 -26.06
C SER A 340 -0.13 -19.53 -25.20
N ALA A 341 0.29 -18.73 -24.22
CA ALA A 341 -0.59 -17.91 -23.41
C ALA A 341 -1.11 -16.69 -24.18
N ASN A 342 -2.33 -16.27 -23.89
CA ASN A 342 -2.89 -15.06 -24.47
C ASN A 342 -2.26 -13.83 -23.82
N PRO A 343 -1.56 -12.94 -24.58
CA PRO A 343 -0.93 -11.76 -24.00
C PRO A 343 -1.91 -10.81 -23.32
N ARG A 344 -3.20 -10.85 -23.66
CA ARG A 344 -4.24 -10.03 -23.00
C ARG A 344 -4.59 -10.51 -21.60
N GLN A 345 -4.22 -11.74 -21.24
CA GLN A 345 -4.41 -12.30 -19.90
C GLN A 345 -3.23 -11.99 -18.98
N ILE A 346 -2.19 -11.29 -19.44
CA ILE A 346 -1.09 -10.85 -18.57
C ILE A 346 -1.69 -9.92 -17.52
N GLY A 347 -1.78 -10.41 -16.29
CA GLY A 347 -2.26 -9.63 -15.16
C GLY A 347 -1.13 -8.85 -14.52
N ARG A 348 0.10 -9.38 -14.56
CA ARG A 348 1.25 -8.85 -13.81
C ARG A 348 2.56 -9.11 -14.53
N VAL A 349 3.48 -8.17 -14.40
CA VAL A 349 4.86 -8.30 -14.86
C VAL A 349 5.80 -7.91 -13.73
N PHE A 350 6.85 -8.70 -13.51
CA PHE A 350 7.85 -8.47 -12.47
C PHE A 350 9.24 -8.32 -13.08
N ASN A 351 9.99 -7.33 -12.60
CA ASN A 351 11.41 -7.19 -12.89
C ASN A 351 12.21 -8.15 -12.02
N VAL A 352 12.96 -9.05 -12.67
CA VAL A 352 13.72 -10.11 -11.99
C VAL A 352 14.80 -9.55 -11.05
N ARG A 353 15.58 -8.56 -11.50
CA ARG A 353 16.66 -7.96 -10.70
C ARG A 353 16.14 -7.14 -9.52
N ARG A 354 15.08 -6.36 -9.74
CA ARG A 354 14.48 -5.50 -8.71
C ARG A 354 13.56 -6.28 -7.76
N LYS A 355 13.15 -7.49 -8.13
CA LYS A 355 12.16 -8.31 -7.42
C LYS A 355 10.89 -7.51 -7.12
N ALA A 356 10.46 -6.72 -8.10
CA ALA A 356 9.38 -5.75 -7.95
C ALA A 356 8.44 -5.80 -9.15
N ILE A 357 7.17 -5.52 -8.91
CA ILE A 357 6.17 -5.35 -9.97
C ILE A 357 6.55 -4.14 -10.82
N VAL A 358 6.29 -4.22 -12.12
CA VAL A 358 6.49 -3.11 -13.06
C VAL A 358 5.20 -2.80 -13.80
N GLU A 359 4.98 -1.51 -14.07
CA GLU A 359 3.90 -1.08 -14.94
C GLU A 359 4.21 -1.47 -16.39
N PHE A 360 3.19 -1.93 -17.10
CA PHE A 360 3.30 -2.34 -18.48
C PHE A 360 2.07 -1.89 -19.27
N SER A 361 2.22 -1.80 -20.58
CA SER A 361 1.10 -1.63 -21.51
C SER A 361 1.09 -2.76 -22.53
N LEU A 362 -0.10 -3.23 -22.88
CA LEU A 362 -0.28 -4.28 -23.87
C LEU A 362 -0.09 -3.71 -25.27
N THR A 363 0.49 -4.51 -26.16
CA THR A 363 0.53 -4.17 -27.58
C THR A 363 -0.90 -4.17 -28.12
N ASN A 364 -1.35 -3.00 -28.62
CA ASN A 364 -2.61 -2.89 -29.35
C ASN A 364 -2.46 -3.63 -30.69
N GLN A 365 -2.72 -4.94 -30.70
CA GLN A 365 -2.91 -5.69 -31.93
C GLN A 365 -4.21 -5.20 -32.58
N ARG A 366 -4.08 -4.44 -33.67
CA ARG A 366 -5.18 -4.07 -34.57
C ARG A 366 -5.67 -5.27 -35.36
#